data_AF-A0A1H5V2A1-F1
#
_entry.id   AF-A0A1H5V2A1-F1
#
_cell.length_a   1.000
_cell.length_b   1.000
_cell.length_c   1.000
_cell.angle_alpha   90.00
_cell.angle_beta   90.00
_cell.angle_gamma   90.00
#
_symmetry.space_group_name_H-M   'P 1'
#
loop_
_entity.id
_entity.type
_entity.pdbx_description
1 polymer ?
#
loop_
_entity_poly.entity_id
_entity_poly.type
_entity_poly.pdbx_seq_one_letter_code
_entity_poly.pdbx_strand_id
1 'polypeptide(L)'
;MSELAHHVDLASIRLGGAVIAANDESFGSKEHLLDPLPPKSYADHIGLRGELYDGWETRRSRNPGNDWVIVRLGAPGIVREVLIDTSFFKGNCPKAISIQACGAEGYLPPEELVTRDDLEWTTLVTETPVERDSENRFLVANEHRFTHVRLNIHPDGGVARLRVLGDVVPDPRRFAGVSLDLAAQANGGVVLGCSDQFFGNPFNINAPTPMLRHEKGWESTRRRGPGHDWIELRLGGRGVVRHVEYDTTYYRGNAPESFRVLGCDAEERDLADPRAWYELLPRTSGLHDAAHWFSVPEPRPTTHVRLEIYPDGGVSRLKLIGELDALGREATTIRWLDSLPRANAIAALTSLSATTETAVELADSRKFDTAENVCAALEALPSGSSGQVAEALAVLLGRQSRCGLLPSG
;
A
#
# COMPACT_ATOMS: atom_id res chain seq x y z
N MET A 1 9.76 17.32 15.91
CA MET A 1 8.47 17.29 15.20
C MET A 1 8.37 15.90 14.64
N SER A 2 7.44 15.07 15.15
CA SER A 2 7.30 13.69 14.65
C SER A 2 7.00 13.76 13.15
N GLU A 3 7.86 13.15 12.34
CA GLU A 3 7.48 12.68 11.01
C GLU A 3 6.24 11.82 11.21
N LEU A 4 5.05 12.41 11.03
CA LEU A 4 3.84 11.63 10.81
C LEU A 4 4.02 11.04 9.42
N ALA A 5 4.74 9.92 9.34
CA ALA A 5 4.74 9.08 8.17
C ALA A 5 3.28 8.78 7.86
N HIS A 6 2.77 9.35 6.76
CA HIS A 6 1.43 9.09 6.30
C HIS A 6 1.36 7.66 5.75
N HIS A 7 1.08 6.71 6.64
CA HIS A 7 0.98 5.31 6.30
C HIS A 7 -0.27 5.03 5.47
N VAL A 8 -0.13 4.11 4.52
CA VAL A 8 -1.23 3.65 3.67
C VAL A 8 -2.03 2.60 4.43
N ASP A 9 -3.36 2.66 4.37
CA ASP A 9 -4.21 1.57 4.86
C ASP A 9 -4.16 0.38 3.88
N LEU A 10 -3.25 -0.56 4.15
CA LEU A 10 -2.96 -1.74 3.35
C LEU A 10 -4.18 -2.66 3.21
N ALA A 11 -5.12 -2.62 4.15
CA ALA A 11 -6.33 -3.43 4.15
C ALA A 11 -7.51 -2.77 3.40
N SER A 12 -7.36 -1.52 2.98
CA SER A 12 -8.45 -0.76 2.36
C SER A 12 -9.00 -1.46 1.11
N ILE A 13 -10.33 -1.51 1.00
CA ILE A 13 -11.01 -1.99 -0.22
C ILE A 13 -10.64 -1.16 -1.45
N ARG A 14 -10.21 0.10 -1.28
CA ARG A 14 -9.72 0.97 -2.37
C ARG A 14 -8.43 0.47 -2.99
N LEU A 15 -7.64 -0.30 -2.24
CA LEU A 15 -6.45 -0.98 -2.73
C LEU A 15 -6.75 -2.41 -3.21
N GLY A 16 -8.01 -2.85 -3.16
CA GLY A 16 -8.41 -4.22 -3.44
C GLY A 16 -8.31 -5.17 -2.24
N GLY A 17 -8.24 -4.62 -1.01
CA GLY A 17 -8.31 -5.40 0.22
C GLY A 17 -9.64 -6.15 0.32
N ALA A 18 -9.60 -7.36 0.86
CA ALA A 18 -10.76 -8.24 0.89
C ALA A 18 -10.76 -9.13 2.13
N VAL A 19 -11.95 -9.32 2.70
CA VAL A 19 -12.17 -10.35 3.72
C VAL A 19 -12.31 -11.70 3.02
N ILE A 20 -11.44 -12.65 3.35
CA ILE A 20 -11.33 -13.93 2.65
C ILE A 20 -12.02 -15.06 3.42
N ALA A 21 -11.96 -15.02 4.75
CA ALA A 21 -12.58 -16.01 5.62
C ALA A 21 -12.90 -15.42 6.99
N ALA A 22 -13.92 -15.96 7.65
CA ALA A 22 -14.20 -15.75 9.07
C ALA A 22 -14.86 -17.01 9.64
N ASN A 23 -14.76 -17.22 10.95
CA ASN A 23 -15.44 -18.36 11.60
C ASN A 23 -16.89 -18.05 12.01
N ASP A 24 -17.29 -16.78 12.09
CA ASP A 24 -18.65 -16.35 12.40
C ASP A 24 -18.98 -14.99 11.75
N GLU A 25 -20.22 -14.83 11.29
CA GLU A 25 -20.78 -13.58 10.72
C GLU A 25 -22.28 -13.46 11.03
N SER A 26 -22.67 -13.92 12.22
CA SER A 26 -24.07 -14.13 12.57
C SER A 26 -24.89 -12.84 12.60
N PHE A 27 -24.31 -11.68 12.95
CA PHE A 27 -25.04 -10.44 13.19
C PHE A 27 -24.61 -9.28 12.27
N GLY A 28 -23.31 -9.11 12.01
CA GLY A 28 -22.76 -8.04 11.18
C GLY A 28 -21.84 -8.55 10.06
N SER A 29 -21.90 -7.93 8.88
CA SER A 29 -21.10 -8.33 7.72
C SER A 29 -19.63 -7.96 7.94
N LYS A 30 -18.75 -8.97 7.86
CA LYS A 30 -17.30 -8.81 8.01
C LYS A 30 -16.68 -7.81 7.02
N GLU A 31 -17.27 -7.66 5.84
CA GLU A 31 -16.81 -6.74 4.78
C GLU A 31 -16.85 -5.26 5.20
N HIS A 32 -17.71 -4.89 6.15
CA HIS A 32 -17.76 -3.53 6.69
C HIS A 32 -16.46 -3.10 7.38
N LEU A 33 -15.65 -4.06 7.86
CA LEU A 33 -14.35 -3.78 8.48
C LEU A 33 -13.44 -2.94 7.58
N LEU A 34 -13.53 -3.14 6.25
CA LEU A 34 -12.64 -2.55 5.26
C LEU A 34 -13.23 -1.32 4.56
N ASP A 35 -14.43 -0.88 4.95
CA ASP A 35 -15.04 0.34 4.40
C ASP A 35 -14.14 1.54 4.75
N PRO A 36 -13.67 2.35 3.79
CA PRO A 36 -12.81 3.49 4.05
C PRO A 36 -13.51 4.65 4.78
N LEU A 37 -14.84 4.67 4.80
CA LEU A 37 -15.62 5.69 5.48
C LEU A 37 -15.70 5.42 6.99
N PRO A 38 -15.82 6.47 7.82
CA PRO A 38 -16.14 6.31 9.24
C PRO A 38 -17.42 5.49 9.44
N PRO A 39 -17.49 4.68 10.50
CA PRO A 39 -18.70 3.93 10.80
C PRO A 39 -19.87 4.85 11.10
N LYS A 40 -21.09 4.36 10.83
CA LYS A 40 -22.34 5.07 11.10
C LYS A 40 -23.15 4.35 12.16
N SER A 41 -23.86 5.14 12.97
CA SER A 41 -24.88 4.59 13.87
C SER A 41 -26.15 4.27 13.09
N TYR A 42 -26.66 3.06 13.26
CA TYR A 42 -28.00 2.63 12.84
C TYR A 42 -28.89 2.35 14.05
N ALA A 43 -28.71 3.12 15.13
CA ALA A 43 -29.55 3.00 16.33
C ALA A 43 -31.04 2.90 15.96
N ASP A 44 -31.75 2.03 16.68
CA ASP A 44 -33.18 1.73 16.51
C ASP A 44 -33.57 1.05 15.17
N HIS A 45 -32.61 0.67 14.33
CA HIS A 45 -32.88 -0.14 13.13
C HIS A 45 -32.65 -1.62 13.41
N ILE A 46 -33.72 -2.41 13.35
CA ILE A 46 -33.70 -3.86 13.55
C ILE A 46 -33.87 -4.56 12.21
N GLY A 47 -32.85 -5.32 11.81
CA GLY A 47 -32.89 -6.21 10.65
C GLY A 47 -33.29 -7.64 11.03
N LEU A 48 -33.23 -8.54 10.04
CA LEU A 48 -33.61 -9.96 10.24
C LEU A 48 -32.72 -10.70 11.23
N ARG A 49 -31.49 -10.21 11.46
CA ARG A 49 -30.50 -10.83 12.35
C ARG A 49 -30.41 -10.13 13.71
N GLY A 50 -31.09 -9.01 13.93
CA GLY A 50 -30.97 -8.22 15.16
C GLY A 50 -30.80 -6.73 14.86
N GLU A 51 -30.30 -5.97 15.83
CA GLU A 51 -29.89 -4.58 15.62
C GLU A 51 -28.85 -4.49 14.50
N LEU A 52 -28.99 -3.49 13.63
CA LEU A 52 -28.04 -3.28 12.55
C LEU A 52 -26.82 -2.50 13.06
N TYR A 53 -25.63 -3.02 12.77
CA TYR A 53 -24.36 -2.35 13.05
C TYR A 53 -23.56 -2.14 11.75
N ASP A 54 -22.89 -0.99 11.68
CA ASP A 54 -21.90 -0.70 10.64
C ASP A 54 -20.55 -1.34 10.99
N GLY A 55 -20.52 -2.68 11.02
CA GLY A 55 -19.34 -3.44 11.40
C GLY A 55 -19.55 -4.94 11.30
N TRP A 56 -18.49 -5.67 11.64
CA TRP A 56 -18.54 -7.11 11.87
C TRP A 56 -19.05 -7.38 13.27
N GLU A 57 -19.99 -8.31 13.43
CA GLU A 57 -20.48 -8.75 14.74
C GLU A 57 -20.76 -10.26 14.71
N THR A 58 -20.23 -10.94 15.72
CA THR A 58 -20.38 -12.38 15.90
C THR A 58 -21.40 -12.72 16.99
N ARG A 59 -21.87 -13.97 16.98
CA ARG A 59 -22.74 -14.45 18.07
C ARG A 59 -21.96 -14.59 19.37
N ARG A 60 -22.67 -14.45 20.50
CA ARG A 60 -22.10 -14.74 21.82
C ARG A 60 -21.50 -16.14 21.90
N SER A 61 -20.25 -16.22 22.31
CA SER A 61 -19.55 -17.48 22.53
C SER A 61 -19.99 -18.12 23.85
N ARG A 62 -20.07 -19.46 23.83
CA ARG A 62 -20.38 -20.30 25.00
C ARG A 62 -19.33 -21.38 25.25
N ASN A 63 -18.33 -21.46 24.36
CA ASN A 63 -17.27 -22.46 24.38
C ASN A 63 -15.91 -21.73 24.39
N PRO A 64 -14.84 -22.37 24.90
CA PRO A 64 -13.49 -21.82 24.78
C PRO A 64 -13.11 -21.56 23.32
N GLY A 65 -12.39 -20.46 23.08
CA GLY A 65 -11.95 -20.04 21.76
C GLY A 65 -12.15 -18.54 21.54
N ASN A 66 -11.90 -18.11 20.31
CA ASN A 66 -12.03 -16.74 19.86
C ASN A 66 -12.66 -16.73 18.46
N ASP A 67 -13.31 -15.62 18.11
CA ASP A 67 -13.70 -15.37 16.73
C ASP A 67 -12.57 -14.72 15.96
N TRP A 68 -12.52 -14.99 14.65
CA TRP A 68 -11.47 -14.50 13.79
C TRP A 68 -11.97 -14.17 12.38
N VAL A 69 -11.25 -13.23 11.76
CA VAL A 69 -11.43 -12.85 10.36
C VAL A 69 -10.06 -12.72 9.70
N ILE A 70 -9.93 -13.29 8.50
CA ILE A 70 -8.73 -13.19 7.66
C ILE A 70 -8.98 -12.19 6.55
N VAL A 71 -8.09 -11.21 6.44
CA VAL A 71 -8.10 -10.15 5.44
C VAL A 71 -6.88 -10.30 4.56
N ARG A 72 -7.08 -10.35 3.23
CA ARG A 72 -6.03 -10.16 2.25
C ARG A 72 -5.82 -8.66 2.06
N LEU A 73 -4.59 -8.21 2.26
CA LEU A 73 -4.21 -6.82 2.06
C LEU A 73 -4.34 -6.48 0.56
N GLY A 74 -4.88 -5.30 0.27
CA GLY A 74 -4.96 -4.79 -1.10
C GLY A 74 -3.57 -4.45 -1.65
N ALA A 75 -2.73 -3.88 -0.79
CA ALA A 75 -1.32 -3.65 -1.07
C ALA A 75 -0.46 -4.35 0.00
N PRO A 76 0.27 -5.41 -0.35
CA PRO A 76 1.21 -6.04 0.58
C PRO A 76 2.28 -5.05 1.05
N GLY A 77 2.67 -5.15 2.32
CA GLY A 77 3.54 -4.15 2.93
C GLY A 77 3.97 -4.49 4.34
N ILE A 78 4.78 -3.59 4.89
CA ILE A 78 5.25 -3.65 6.28
C ILE A 78 4.21 -2.94 7.14
N VAL A 79 3.65 -3.65 8.12
CA VAL A 79 2.63 -3.11 9.03
C VAL A 79 3.30 -2.27 10.11
N ARG A 80 2.87 -1.01 10.26
CA ARG A 80 3.42 -0.03 11.22
C ARG A 80 2.47 0.22 12.38
N GLU A 81 1.17 0.24 12.10
CA GLU A 81 0.12 0.42 13.10
C GLU A 81 -1.13 -0.35 12.68
N VAL A 82 -1.85 -0.90 13.66
CA VAL A 82 -3.20 -1.44 13.46
C VAL A 82 -4.18 -0.60 14.27
N LEU A 83 -5.28 -0.19 13.62
CA LEU A 83 -6.37 0.52 14.25
C LEU A 83 -7.62 -0.37 14.26
N ILE A 84 -8.15 -0.62 15.46
CA ILE A 84 -9.40 -1.32 15.70
C ILE A 84 -10.44 -0.31 16.20
N ASP A 85 -11.41 0.01 15.35
CA ASP A 85 -12.50 0.93 15.69
C ASP A 85 -13.67 0.12 16.24
N THR A 86 -14.05 0.39 17.49
CA THR A 86 -15.17 -0.25 18.17
C THR A 86 -16.37 0.70 18.31
N SER A 87 -16.40 1.78 17.53
CA SER A 87 -17.49 2.77 17.50
C SER A 87 -18.86 2.10 17.39
N PHE A 88 -19.80 2.58 18.18
CA PHE A 88 -21.18 2.12 18.31
C PHE A 88 -21.35 0.72 18.95
N PHE A 89 -20.30 -0.09 19.11
CA PHE A 89 -20.35 -1.36 19.85
C PHE A 89 -20.26 -1.14 21.36
N LYS A 90 -21.27 -0.49 21.93
CA LYS A 90 -21.23 -0.04 23.33
C LYS A 90 -21.33 -1.18 24.33
N GLY A 91 -22.15 -2.19 24.07
CA GLY A 91 -22.39 -3.31 25.00
C GLY A 91 -21.82 -4.64 24.52
N ASN A 92 -21.45 -4.70 23.25
CA ASN A 92 -21.09 -5.89 22.47
C ASN A 92 -19.71 -5.76 21.82
N CYS A 93 -18.88 -4.80 22.23
CA CYS A 93 -17.45 -4.76 21.88
C CYS A 93 -16.72 -5.97 22.48
N PRO A 94 -15.74 -6.57 21.78
CA PRO A 94 -14.90 -7.61 22.35
C PRO A 94 -14.12 -7.09 23.55
N LYS A 95 -13.73 -8.00 24.46
CA LYS A 95 -12.94 -7.62 25.65
C LYS A 95 -11.48 -7.35 25.29
N ALA A 96 -10.96 -8.12 24.36
CA ALA A 96 -9.59 -8.02 23.88
C ALA A 96 -9.51 -8.46 22.42
N ILE A 97 -8.42 -8.07 21.75
CA ILE A 97 -8.10 -8.47 20.38
C ILE A 97 -6.66 -8.98 20.31
N SER A 98 -6.34 -9.75 19.26
CA SER A 98 -4.97 -9.99 18.84
C SER A 98 -4.87 -9.96 17.32
N ILE A 99 -3.70 -9.58 16.80
CA ILE A 99 -3.42 -9.48 15.36
C ILE A 99 -2.28 -10.41 15.00
N GLN A 100 -2.50 -11.20 13.95
CA GLN A 100 -1.47 -12.00 13.30
C GLN A 100 -1.37 -11.62 11.83
N ALA A 101 -0.24 -11.90 11.20
CA ALA A 101 -0.04 -11.66 9.78
C ALA A 101 0.83 -12.74 9.15
N CYS A 102 0.63 -12.99 7.85
CA CYS A 102 1.45 -13.93 7.09
C CYS A 102 1.77 -13.41 5.68
N GLY A 103 2.93 -13.85 5.19
CA GLY A 103 3.33 -13.72 3.78
C GLY A 103 2.98 -15.01 3.04
N ALA A 104 2.10 -14.92 2.05
CA ALA A 104 1.69 -16.04 1.23
C ALA A 104 2.12 -15.81 -0.22
N GLU A 105 2.75 -16.81 -0.82
CA GLU A 105 3.13 -16.81 -2.23
C GLU A 105 1.98 -17.34 -3.10
N GLY A 106 1.69 -16.67 -4.22
CA GLY A 106 0.61 -17.05 -5.12
C GLY A 106 -0.80 -16.65 -4.65
N TYR A 107 -1.81 -17.31 -5.23
CA TYR A 107 -3.23 -17.08 -4.95
C TYR A 107 -3.80 -18.27 -4.18
N LEU A 108 -3.67 -18.25 -2.86
CA LEU A 108 -4.16 -19.32 -2.01
C LEU A 108 -5.68 -19.20 -1.81
N PRO A 109 -6.44 -20.30 -1.95
CA PRO A 109 -7.84 -20.29 -1.61
C PRO A 109 -8.06 -20.20 -0.08
N PRO A 110 -9.24 -19.75 0.39
CA PRO A 110 -9.50 -19.52 1.81
C PRO A 110 -9.22 -20.73 2.71
N GLU A 111 -9.57 -21.93 2.27
CA GLU A 111 -9.37 -23.18 3.00
C GLU A 111 -7.89 -23.49 3.24
N GLU A 112 -7.03 -23.23 2.27
CA GLU A 112 -5.59 -23.41 2.39
C GLU A 112 -4.98 -22.39 3.37
N LEU A 113 -5.43 -21.13 3.35
CA LEU A 113 -4.96 -20.11 4.30
C LEU A 113 -5.20 -20.48 5.77
N VAL A 114 -6.25 -21.27 6.03
CA VAL A 114 -6.66 -21.70 7.37
C VAL A 114 -5.98 -23.02 7.77
N THR A 115 -5.77 -23.94 6.83
CA THR A 115 -5.37 -25.33 7.13
C THR A 115 -3.89 -25.63 6.88
N ARG A 116 -3.16 -24.78 6.16
CA ARG A 116 -1.75 -25.01 5.85
C ARG A 116 -0.87 -24.73 7.06
N ASP A 117 -0.12 -25.76 7.46
CA ASP A 117 0.85 -25.68 8.56
C ASP A 117 2.15 -24.96 8.17
N ASP A 118 2.44 -24.84 6.87
CA ASP A 118 3.64 -24.16 6.36
C ASP A 118 3.48 -22.63 6.24
N LEU A 119 2.26 -22.10 6.45
CA LEU A 119 2.01 -20.67 6.55
C LEU A 119 2.31 -20.15 7.96
N GLU A 120 3.41 -19.42 8.07
CA GLU A 120 3.81 -18.81 9.34
C GLU A 120 2.98 -17.55 9.65
N TRP A 121 2.06 -17.68 10.61
CA TRP A 121 1.29 -16.56 11.16
C TRP A 121 2.06 -15.89 12.30
N THR A 122 2.74 -14.80 12.00
CA THR A 122 3.46 -13.99 12.99
C THR A 122 2.49 -13.14 13.80
N THR A 123 2.56 -13.21 15.14
CA THR A 123 1.79 -12.31 16.02
C THR A 123 2.37 -10.89 15.97
N LEU A 124 1.57 -9.93 15.49
CA LEU A 124 1.92 -8.51 15.45
C LEU A 124 1.45 -7.77 16.70
N VAL A 125 0.26 -8.16 17.21
CA VAL A 125 -0.32 -7.62 18.45
C VAL A 125 -0.77 -8.80 19.28
N THR A 126 -0.20 -8.95 20.48
CA THR A 126 -0.62 -9.97 21.44
C THR A 126 -2.03 -9.67 21.96
N GLU A 127 -2.67 -10.64 22.62
CA GLU A 127 -3.99 -10.43 23.23
C GLU A 127 -3.96 -9.21 24.17
N THR A 128 -4.68 -8.17 23.77
CA THR A 128 -4.67 -6.86 24.44
C THR A 128 -6.11 -6.35 24.59
N PRO A 129 -6.50 -5.84 25.77
CA PRO A 129 -7.81 -5.23 25.96
C PRO A 129 -8.07 -4.06 25.01
N VAL A 130 -9.33 -3.87 24.66
CA VAL A 130 -9.78 -2.72 23.85
C VAL A 130 -10.79 -1.88 24.62
N GLU A 131 -10.74 -0.57 24.40
CA GLU A 131 -11.77 0.35 24.81
C GLU A 131 -12.99 0.22 23.89
N ARG A 132 -14.17 0.30 24.49
CA ARG A 132 -15.47 0.31 23.81
C ARG A 132 -15.76 1.66 23.19
N ASP A 133 -16.50 1.68 22.07
CA ASP A 133 -16.94 2.92 21.41
C ASP A 133 -15.77 3.88 21.13
N SER A 134 -14.63 3.33 20.70
CA SER A 134 -13.37 4.07 20.55
C SER A 134 -12.50 3.52 19.42
N GLU A 135 -11.61 4.37 18.89
CA GLU A 135 -10.45 3.92 18.12
C GLU A 135 -9.38 3.36 19.07
N ASN A 136 -8.94 2.13 18.82
CA ASN A 136 -7.86 1.46 19.55
C ASN A 136 -6.66 1.29 18.62
N ARG A 137 -5.52 1.90 18.99
CA ARG A 137 -4.32 1.98 18.13
C ARG A 137 -3.18 1.16 18.72
N PHE A 138 -2.58 0.31 17.88
CA PHE A 138 -1.50 -0.59 18.27
C PHE A 138 -0.31 -0.40 17.33
N LEU A 139 0.82 0.06 17.87
CA LEU A 139 2.08 0.13 17.12
C LEU A 139 2.65 -1.27 16.89
N VAL A 140 3.18 -1.51 15.69
CA VAL A 140 3.76 -2.77 15.29
C VAL A 140 5.25 -2.58 15.00
N ALA A 141 6.09 -3.30 15.74
CA ALA A 141 7.55 -3.31 15.57
C ALA A 141 7.99 -4.58 14.83
N ASN A 142 7.59 -4.70 13.57
CA ASN A 142 7.98 -5.81 12.70
C ASN A 142 8.30 -5.27 11.29
N GLU A 143 9.46 -5.63 10.75
CA GLU A 143 9.93 -5.14 9.44
C GLU A 143 9.60 -6.09 8.28
N HIS A 144 8.85 -7.17 8.54
CA HIS A 144 8.45 -8.08 7.48
C HIS A 144 7.27 -7.54 6.67
N ARG A 145 7.27 -7.89 5.39
CA ARG A 145 6.20 -7.66 4.44
C ARG A 145 5.16 -8.76 4.55
N PHE A 146 3.92 -8.38 4.83
CA PHE A 146 2.79 -9.30 4.90
C PHE A 146 1.83 -9.11 3.73
N THR A 147 1.07 -10.16 3.46
CA THR A 147 0.03 -10.21 2.40
C THR A 147 -1.37 -10.39 2.98
N HIS A 148 -1.46 -10.96 4.18
CA HIS A 148 -2.69 -11.21 4.89
C HIS A 148 -2.53 -10.84 6.36
N VAL A 149 -3.63 -10.42 6.97
CA VAL A 149 -3.75 -10.26 8.42
C VAL A 149 -4.93 -11.08 8.94
N ARG A 150 -4.84 -11.54 10.18
CA ARG A 150 -5.90 -12.19 10.93
C ARG A 150 -6.19 -11.37 12.17
N LEU A 151 -7.40 -10.81 12.24
CA LEU A 151 -7.93 -10.21 13.45
C LEU A 151 -8.61 -11.31 14.26
N ASN A 152 -8.23 -11.44 15.52
CA ASN A 152 -8.88 -12.30 16.49
C ASN A 152 -9.57 -11.41 17.53
N ILE A 153 -10.84 -11.71 17.86
CA ILE A 153 -11.59 -11.04 18.92
C ILE A 153 -11.89 -12.03 20.04
N HIS A 154 -11.69 -11.62 21.29
CA HIS A 154 -11.70 -12.52 22.45
C HIS A 154 -12.85 -12.21 23.42
N PRO A 155 -13.76 -13.17 23.69
CA PRO A 155 -14.01 -14.40 22.92
C PRO A 155 -14.89 -14.18 21.67
N ASP A 156 -15.66 -13.09 21.66
CA ASP A 156 -16.64 -12.71 20.64
C ASP A 156 -16.93 -11.21 20.75
N GLY A 157 -17.75 -10.66 19.84
CA GLY A 157 -18.21 -9.27 19.90
C GLY A 157 -18.28 -8.63 18.52
N GLY A 158 -18.25 -7.30 18.49
CA GLY A 158 -18.29 -6.53 17.25
C GLY A 158 -17.21 -5.46 17.13
N VAL A 159 -16.78 -5.24 15.89
CA VAL A 159 -15.76 -4.29 15.48
C VAL A 159 -16.27 -3.54 14.26
N ALA A 160 -16.20 -2.21 14.31
CA ALA A 160 -16.71 -1.33 13.27
C ALA A 160 -15.75 -1.26 12.07
N ARG A 161 -14.46 -0.99 12.32
CA ARG A 161 -13.43 -0.89 11.29
C ARG A 161 -12.12 -1.54 11.71
N LEU A 162 -11.42 -2.08 10.72
CA LEU A 162 -10.03 -2.47 10.79
C LEU A 162 -9.24 -1.58 9.82
N ARG A 163 -8.18 -0.93 10.30
CA ARG A 163 -7.16 -0.31 9.44
C ARG A 163 -5.82 -0.98 9.70
N VAL A 164 -5.11 -1.29 8.63
CA VAL A 164 -3.75 -1.83 8.68
C VAL A 164 -2.84 -0.81 8.05
N LEU A 165 -2.32 0.10 8.87
CA LEU A 165 -1.51 1.22 8.42
C LEU A 165 -0.07 0.76 8.26
N GLY A 166 0.50 0.94 7.07
CA GLY A 166 1.87 0.54 6.81
C GLY A 166 2.49 1.11 5.55
N ASP A 167 3.68 0.61 5.25
CA ASP A 167 4.43 0.96 4.06
C ASP A 167 4.22 -0.12 3.00
N VAL A 168 3.72 0.27 1.83
CA VAL A 168 3.56 -0.65 0.70
C VAL A 168 4.93 -1.09 0.21
N VAL A 169 5.10 -2.40 0.04
CA VAL A 169 6.30 -3.01 -0.55
C VAL A 169 5.83 -3.82 -1.76
N PRO A 170 5.86 -3.22 -2.96
CA PRO A 170 5.33 -3.85 -4.14
C PRO A 170 6.24 -5.00 -4.60
N ASP A 171 5.67 -5.97 -5.29
CA ASP A 171 6.41 -7.12 -5.81
C ASP A 171 7.03 -6.79 -7.18
N PRO A 172 8.37 -6.75 -7.31
CA PRO A 172 9.05 -6.33 -8.54
C PRO A 172 8.71 -7.21 -9.74
N ARG A 173 8.29 -8.46 -9.52
CA ARG A 173 7.89 -9.39 -10.59
C ARG A 173 6.66 -8.90 -11.36
N ARG A 174 5.86 -7.99 -10.78
CA ARG A 174 4.65 -7.45 -11.42
C ARG A 174 4.91 -6.33 -12.42
N PHE A 175 6.06 -5.66 -12.33
CA PHE A 175 6.35 -4.48 -13.15
C PHE A 175 7.74 -4.50 -13.81
N ALA A 176 8.50 -5.58 -13.68
CA ALA A 176 9.73 -5.75 -14.44
C ALA A 176 9.43 -5.72 -15.95
N GLY A 177 9.98 -4.72 -16.65
CA GLY A 177 9.84 -4.57 -18.10
C GLY A 177 8.51 -3.97 -18.59
N VAL A 178 7.70 -3.39 -17.70
CA VAL A 178 6.45 -2.71 -18.08
C VAL A 178 6.33 -1.34 -17.41
N SER A 179 5.53 -0.46 -18.02
CA SER A 179 5.17 0.81 -17.39
C SER A 179 4.13 0.63 -16.29
N LEU A 180 4.21 1.46 -15.25
CA LEU A 180 3.32 1.49 -14.09
C LEU A 180 3.01 2.92 -13.68
N ASP A 181 1.97 3.11 -12.88
CA ASP A 181 1.74 4.37 -12.17
C ASP A 181 2.70 4.48 -10.98
N LEU A 182 3.72 5.32 -11.11
CA LEU A 182 4.75 5.53 -10.10
C LEU A 182 4.23 6.27 -8.86
N ALA A 183 3.11 7.01 -8.97
CA ALA A 183 2.48 7.70 -7.85
C ALA A 183 1.49 6.82 -7.09
N ALA A 184 1.00 5.73 -7.67
CA ALA A 184 -0.05 4.91 -7.07
C ALA A 184 0.37 4.35 -5.72
N GLN A 185 -0.56 4.40 -4.75
CA GLN A 185 -0.38 3.79 -3.43
C GLN A 185 -0.04 2.30 -3.52
N ALA A 186 -0.73 1.57 -4.40
CA ALA A 186 -0.49 0.15 -4.63
C ALA A 186 0.94 -0.17 -5.12
N ASN A 187 1.64 0.83 -5.66
CA ASN A 187 3.02 0.72 -6.13
C ASN A 187 4.03 1.38 -5.17
N GLY A 188 3.61 1.84 -3.98
CA GLY A 188 4.49 2.46 -2.99
C GLY A 188 4.50 3.99 -2.96
N GLY A 189 3.71 4.64 -3.81
CA GLY A 189 3.61 6.10 -3.83
C GLY A 189 2.86 6.64 -2.61
N VAL A 190 3.36 7.72 -2.02
CA VAL A 190 2.84 8.28 -0.76
C VAL A 190 2.71 9.78 -0.88
N VAL A 191 1.58 10.33 -0.43
CA VAL A 191 1.42 11.79 -0.28
C VAL A 191 2.16 12.24 0.98
N LEU A 192 3.06 13.20 0.82
CA LEU A 192 3.89 13.74 1.91
C LEU A 192 3.24 14.94 2.61
N GLY A 193 2.46 15.72 1.86
CA GLY A 193 1.85 16.94 2.37
C GLY A 193 1.06 17.68 1.31
N CYS A 194 0.28 18.66 1.74
CA CYS A 194 -0.46 19.58 0.86
C CYS A 194 -0.70 20.91 1.57
N SER A 195 -1.08 21.93 0.80
CA SER A 195 -1.38 23.27 1.31
C SER A 195 -2.68 23.36 2.12
N ASP A 196 -3.67 22.50 1.81
CA ASP A 196 -5.02 22.52 2.39
C ASP A 196 -5.63 21.10 2.38
N GLN A 197 -6.28 20.72 3.49
CA GLN A 197 -6.91 19.40 3.71
C GLN A 197 -8.41 19.48 4.07
N PHE A 198 -9.07 20.61 3.84
CA PHE A 198 -10.36 20.92 4.47
C PHE A 198 -11.52 20.03 3.98
N PHE A 199 -11.61 19.74 2.67
CA PHE A 199 -12.81 19.09 2.11
C PHE A 199 -12.63 17.62 1.72
N GLY A 200 -11.41 17.11 1.62
CA GLY A 200 -11.13 15.74 1.16
C GLY A 200 -9.78 15.23 1.67
N ASN A 201 -9.70 13.92 1.90
CA ASN A 201 -8.47 13.28 2.33
C ASN A 201 -7.45 13.30 1.16
N PRO A 202 -6.28 13.97 1.30
CA PRO A 202 -5.31 14.09 0.23
C PRO A 202 -4.78 12.73 -0.26
N PHE A 203 -4.83 11.68 0.57
CA PHE A 203 -4.45 10.31 0.18
C PHE A 203 -5.36 9.72 -0.91
N ASN A 204 -6.51 10.31 -1.20
CA ASN A 204 -7.36 9.79 -2.28
C ASN A 204 -6.83 10.12 -3.67
N ILE A 205 -5.93 11.10 -3.82
CA ILE A 205 -5.45 11.56 -5.13
C ILE A 205 -4.65 10.48 -5.86
N ASN A 206 -3.95 9.61 -5.13
CA ASN A 206 -3.10 8.56 -5.69
C ASN A 206 -3.63 7.14 -5.38
N ALA A 207 -4.93 7.03 -5.09
CA ALA A 207 -5.61 5.75 -5.01
C ALA A 207 -5.63 5.06 -6.41
N PRO A 208 -5.42 3.74 -6.49
CA PRO A 208 -5.30 3.02 -7.76
C PRO A 208 -6.64 2.86 -8.50
N THR A 209 -7.76 2.98 -7.79
CA THR A 209 -9.09 2.87 -8.36
C THR A 209 -9.59 4.21 -8.90
N PRO A 210 -10.40 4.19 -9.98
CA PRO A 210 -11.17 5.35 -10.37
C PRO A 210 -12.01 5.87 -9.20
N MET A 211 -12.25 7.16 -9.16
CA MET A 211 -13.12 7.76 -8.16
C MET A 211 -14.55 7.23 -8.34
N LEU A 212 -15.23 6.91 -7.24
CA LEU A 212 -16.67 6.63 -7.25
C LEU A 212 -17.45 7.90 -6.91
N ARG A 213 -18.69 8.02 -7.41
CA ARG A 213 -19.52 9.24 -7.28
C ARG A 213 -19.67 9.77 -5.84
N HIS A 214 -19.65 8.90 -4.83
CA HIS A 214 -19.84 9.25 -3.42
C HIS A 214 -18.52 9.52 -2.68
N GLU A 215 -17.38 9.39 -3.35
CA GLU A 215 -16.08 9.67 -2.79
C GLU A 215 -15.69 11.13 -3.00
N LYS A 216 -14.57 11.53 -2.42
CA LYS A 216 -13.88 12.80 -2.69
C LYS A 216 -12.44 12.53 -3.05
N GLY A 217 -11.92 13.23 -4.05
CA GLY A 217 -10.48 13.32 -4.29
C GLY A 217 -9.83 14.29 -3.28
N TRP A 218 -8.81 15.01 -3.71
CA TRP A 218 -8.27 16.14 -2.97
C TRP A 218 -9.03 17.41 -3.37
N GLU A 219 -9.49 18.20 -2.40
CA GLU A 219 -10.19 19.47 -2.64
C GLU A 219 -9.79 20.49 -1.58
N SER A 220 -9.33 21.66 -2.03
CA SER A 220 -8.94 22.78 -1.17
C SER A 220 -10.08 23.77 -0.93
N THR A 221 -9.90 24.68 0.03
CA THR A 221 -10.83 25.80 0.24
C THR A 221 -10.71 26.86 -0.86
N ARG A 222 -11.81 27.59 -1.11
CA ARG A 222 -11.81 28.68 -2.10
C ARG A 222 -10.82 29.78 -1.71
N ARG A 223 -9.86 30.05 -2.58
CA ARG A 223 -8.86 31.10 -2.43
C ARG A 223 -9.38 32.40 -3.03
N ARG A 224 -9.23 33.50 -2.28
CA ARG A 224 -9.63 34.86 -2.71
C ARG A 224 -8.45 35.81 -2.94
N GLY A 225 -7.24 35.39 -2.56
CA GLY A 225 -5.99 36.13 -2.73
C GLY A 225 -5.08 35.49 -3.77
N PRO A 226 -3.88 36.05 -3.99
CA PRO A 226 -2.89 35.44 -4.89
C PRO A 226 -2.40 34.08 -4.37
N GLY A 227 -1.82 33.29 -5.27
CA GLY A 227 -1.20 32.00 -4.96
C GLY A 227 -1.90 30.82 -5.62
N HIS A 228 -1.60 29.64 -5.11
CA HIS A 228 -2.09 28.34 -5.61
C HIS A 228 -2.13 27.36 -4.43
N ASP A 229 -2.80 26.23 -4.63
CA ASP A 229 -2.73 25.08 -3.73
C ASP A 229 -1.82 24.00 -4.30
N TRP A 230 -1.21 23.21 -3.43
CA TRP A 230 -0.25 22.19 -3.85
C TRP A 230 -0.41 20.90 -3.05
N ILE A 231 0.01 19.80 -3.66
CA ILE A 231 0.15 18.48 -3.03
C ILE A 231 1.45 17.83 -3.49
N GLU A 232 2.17 17.25 -2.55
CA GLU A 232 3.46 16.59 -2.76
C GLU A 232 3.38 15.10 -2.56
N LEU A 233 4.04 14.35 -3.43
CA LEU A 233 4.08 12.91 -3.44
C LEU A 233 5.52 12.42 -3.56
N ARG A 234 5.86 11.37 -2.81
CA ARG A 234 7.00 10.51 -3.10
C ARG A 234 6.53 9.36 -3.98
N LEU A 235 7.26 9.08 -5.05
CA LEU A 235 6.98 7.94 -5.93
C LEU A 235 7.31 6.61 -5.23
N GLY A 236 6.74 5.51 -5.73
CA GLY A 236 7.00 4.16 -5.22
C GLY A 236 8.45 3.69 -5.36
N GLY A 237 9.17 4.28 -6.29
CA GLY A 237 10.61 4.16 -6.48
C GLY A 237 11.10 5.21 -7.48
N ARG A 238 12.42 5.39 -7.58
CA ARG A 238 13.00 6.28 -8.58
C ARG A 238 12.67 5.79 -9.98
N GLY A 239 12.17 6.68 -10.82
CA GLY A 239 11.74 6.31 -12.15
C GLY A 239 11.61 7.48 -13.10
N VAL A 240 11.34 7.17 -14.35
CA VAL A 240 11.17 8.15 -15.42
C VAL A 240 9.68 8.25 -15.75
N VAL A 241 9.05 9.37 -15.39
CA VAL A 241 7.64 9.65 -15.72
C VAL A 241 7.53 9.98 -17.20
N ARG A 242 6.66 9.24 -17.91
CA ARG A 242 6.44 9.40 -19.36
C ARG A 242 5.11 10.07 -19.67
N HIS A 243 4.08 9.79 -18.88
CA HIS A 243 2.77 10.39 -19.02
C HIS A 243 2.21 10.83 -17.67
N VAL A 244 1.43 11.89 -17.70
CA VAL A 244 0.64 12.35 -16.55
C VAL A 244 -0.83 12.23 -16.91
N GLU A 245 -1.58 11.55 -16.05
CA GLU A 245 -3.04 11.58 -16.04
C GLU A 245 -3.50 12.54 -14.94
N TYR A 246 -4.13 13.65 -15.33
CA TYR A 246 -4.72 14.61 -14.41
C TYR A 246 -6.25 14.51 -14.51
N ASP A 247 -6.88 13.99 -13.46
CA ASP A 247 -8.30 13.68 -13.46
C ASP A 247 -9.09 14.62 -12.55
N THR A 248 -10.13 15.24 -13.11
CA THR A 248 -11.08 16.13 -12.42
C THR A 248 -12.51 15.58 -12.46
N THR A 249 -12.69 14.30 -12.80
CA THR A 249 -14.00 13.62 -12.81
C THR A 249 -14.76 13.86 -11.50
N TYR A 250 -16.02 14.28 -11.61
CA TYR A 250 -16.92 14.76 -10.54
C TYR A 250 -16.71 16.19 -10.03
N TYR A 251 -15.64 16.89 -10.41
CA TYR A 251 -15.45 18.31 -10.12
C TYR A 251 -15.98 19.19 -11.26
N ARG A 252 -17.31 19.43 -11.24
CA ARG A 252 -18.03 20.10 -12.35
C ARG A 252 -17.98 21.62 -12.33
N GLY A 253 -17.89 22.21 -11.14
CA GLY A 253 -17.92 23.67 -10.94
C GLY A 253 -16.82 24.19 -10.03
N ASN A 254 -15.96 23.28 -9.56
CA ASN A 254 -14.91 23.51 -8.57
C ASN A 254 -13.62 22.77 -8.96
N ALA A 255 -13.45 22.40 -10.24
CA ALA A 255 -12.14 21.99 -10.75
C ALA A 255 -11.23 23.23 -10.88
N PRO A 256 -9.91 23.07 -10.71
CA PRO A 256 -8.95 24.15 -10.93
C PRO A 256 -8.97 24.65 -12.38
N GLU A 257 -8.73 25.94 -12.56
CA GLU A 257 -8.62 26.56 -13.89
C GLU A 257 -7.40 26.03 -14.67
N SER A 258 -6.29 25.86 -13.94
CA SER A 258 -5.04 25.34 -14.48
C SER A 258 -4.23 24.63 -13.41
N PHE A 259 -3.28 23.83 -13.83
CA PHE A 259 -2.39 23.08 -12.96
C PHE A 259 -0.99 23.00 -13.55
N ARG A 260 0.00 22.64 -12.73
CA ARG A 260 1.39 22.40 -13.12
C ARG A 260 1.90 21.17 -12.38
N VAL A 261 2.80 20.40 -13.01
CA VAL A 261 3.41 19.22 -12.38
C VAL A 261 4.91 19.37 -12.38
N LEU A 262 5.50 19.36 -11.19
CA LEU A 262 6.93 19.47 -10.95
C LEU A 262 7.48 18.13 -10.50
N GLY A 263 8.67 17.78 -10.97
CA GLY A 263 9.44 16.63 -10.49
C GLY A 263 10.71 17.08 -9.77
N CYS A 264 11.20 16.24 -8.88
CA CYS A 264 12.51 16.36 -8.26
C CYS A 264 13.16 14.97 -8.11
N ASP A 265 14.47 14.92 -8.26
CA ASP A 265 15.27 13.75 -7.92
C ASP A 265 16.05 14.00 -6.61
N ALA A 266 15.45 13.56 -5.51
CA ALA A 266 16.03 13.66 -4.17
C ALA A 266 17.32 12.87 -3.95
N GLU A 267 17.72 11.98 -4.88
CA GLU A 267 19.03 11.32 -4.81
C GLU A 267 20.17 12.25 -5.25
N GLU A 268 19.87 13.26 -6.07
CA GLU A 268 20.86 14.18 -6.63
C GLU A 268 20.72 15.62 -6.13
N ARG A 269 19.58 15.95 -5.53
CA ARG A 269 19.19 17.31 -5.16
C ARG A 269 18.43 17.36 -3.83
N ASP A 270 18.47 18.51 -3.17
CA ASP A 270 17.71 18.76 -1.95
C ASP A 270 16.27 19.16 -2.28
N LEU A 271 15.28 18.46 -1.72
CA LEU A 271 13.85 18.78 -1.87
C LEU A 271 13.49 20.17 -1.35
N ALA A 272 14.25 20.70 -0.39
CA ALA A 272 14.04 22.02 0.17
C ALA A 272 14.53 23.16 -0.76
N ASP A 273 15.37 22.89 -1.76
CA ASP A 273 15.79 23.89 -2.75
C ASP A 273 14.74 24.03 -3.86
N PRO A 274 14.06 25.18 -4.02
CA PRO A 274 13.08 25.38 -5.10
C PRO A 274 13.66 25.21 -6.50
N ARG A 275 14.98 25.35 -6.66
CA ARG A 275 15.68 25.19 -7.96
C ARG A 275 15.95 23.71 -8.30
N ALA A 276 15.79 22.81 -7.34
CA ALA A 276 15.87 21.37 -7.58
C ALA A 276 14.66 20.85 -8.37
N TRP A 277 13.53 21.54 -8.25
CA TRP A 277 12.28 21.18 -8.89
C TRP A 277 12.25 21.62 -10.35
N TYR A 278 11.82 20.71 -11.21
CA TYR A 278 11.80 20.90 -12.64
C TYR A 278 10.42 20.58 -13.21
N GLU A 279 10.08 21.14 -14.37
CA GLU A 279 8.77 20.87 -14.99
C GLU A 279 8.72 19.46 -15.59
N LEU A 280 7.75 18.67 -15.13
CA LEU A 280 7.26 17.50 -15.85
C LEU A 280 6.13 17.92 -16.81
N LEU A 281 5.29 18.86 -16.36
CA LEU A 281 4.32 19.57 -17.19
C LEU A 281 4.33 21.06 -16.85
N PRO A 282 4.39 21.95 -17.86
CA PRO A 282 4.23 23.39 -17.64
C PRO A 282 2.79 23.70 -17.21
N ARG A 283 2.55 24.94 -16.76
CA ARG A 283 1.20 25.37 -16.38
C ARG A 283 0.23 25.20 -17.55
N THR A 284 -0.78 24.36 -17.35
CA THR A 284 -1.71 23.90 -18.39
C THR A 284 -3.15 24.05 -17.89
N SER A 285 -4.05 24.50 -18.76
CA SER A 285 -5.48 24.57 -18.43
C SER A 285 -6.12 23.19 -18.48
N GLY A 286 -7.05 22.94 -17.55
CA GLY A 286 -7.85 21.70 -17.50
C GLY A 286 -9.32 21.98 -17.81
N LEU A 287 -10.03 20.95 -18.27
CA LEU A 287 -11.48 20.90 -18.29
C LEU A 287 -12.01 20.46 -16.92
N HIS A 288 -13.30 20.68 -16.71
CA HIS A 288 -14.04 20.19 -15.55
C HIS A 288 -14.62 18.80 -15.85
N ASP A 289 -14.78 17.96 -14.82
CA ASP A 289 -15.40 16.62 -14.94
C ASP A 289 -14.75 15.75 -16.04
N ALA A 290 -13.42 15.80 -16.16
CA ALA A 290 -12.68 15.12 -17.22
C ALA A 290 -11.31 14.60 -16.78
N ALA A 291 -10.91 13.47 -17.37
CA ALA A 291 -9.56 12.94 -17.31
C ALA A 291 -8.71 13.50 -18.47
N HIS A 292 -7.51 13.99 -18.14
CA HIS A 292 -6.59 14.60 -19.09
C HIS A 292 -5.31 13.78 -19.17
N TRP A 293 -4.78 13.61 -20.39
CA TRP A 293 -3.60 12.81 -20.65
C TRP A 293 -2.55 13.64 -21.37
N PHE A 294 -1.34 13.69 -20.79
CA PHE A 294 -0.23 14.46 -21.33
C PHE A 294 1.03 13.62 -21.38
N SER A 295 1.76 13.68 -22.50
CA SER A 295 3.12 13.17 -22.58
C SER A 295 4.09 14.16 -21.95
N VAL A 296 5.02 13.66 -21.14
CA VAL A 296 6.11 14.47 -20.55
C VAL A 296 7.13 14.76 -21.65
N PRO A 297 7.40 16.04 -22.00
CA PRO A 297 8.29 16.37 -23.12
C PRO A 297 9.75 15.97 -22.88
N GLU A 298 10.23 16.14 -21.65
CA GLU A 298 11.60 15.83 -21.23
C GLU A 298 11.59 14.88 -20.03
N PRO A 299 11.34 13.57 -20.24
CA PRO A 299 11.35 12.58 -19.18
C PRO A 299 12.76 12.45 -18.59
N ARG A 300 12.85 12.50 -17.27
CA ARG A 300 14.10 12.35 -16.52
C ARG A 300 13.84 11.60 -15.20
N PRO A 301 14.88 11.10 -14.52
CA PRO A 301 14.71 10.44 -13.23
C PRO A 301 14.04 11.34 -12.21
N THR A 302 13.04 10.80 -11.53
CA THR A 302 12.18 11.47 -10.55
C THR A 302 11.97 10.56 -9.36
N THR A 303 12.03 11.12 -8.15
CA THR A 303 11.64 10.44 -6.90
C THR A 303 10.46 11.12 -6.23
N HIS A 304 10.27 12.41 -6.47
CA HIS A 304 9.22 13.22 -5.86
C HIS A 304 8.51 14.08 -6.90
N VAL A 305 7.20 14.29 -6.71
CA VAL A 305 6.37 15.13 -7.56
C VAL A 305 5.54 16.08 -6.74
N ARG A 306 5.41 17.32 -7.22
CA ARG A 306 4.48 18.32 -6.69
C ARG A 306 3.46 18.68 -7.78
N LEU A 307 2.18 18.50 -7.47
CA LEU A 307 1.09 19.03 -8.25
C LEU A 307 0.69 20.38 -7.65
N GLU A 308 0.65 21.41 -8.49
CA GLU A 308 0.16 22.74 -8.14
C GLU A 308 -1.13 23.00 -8.92
N ILE A 309 -2.18 23.44 -8.23
CA ILE A 309 -3.49 23.78 -8.81
C ILE A 309 -3.81 25.26 -8.59
N TYR A 310 -4.37 25.91 -9.61
CA TYR A 310 -4.52 27.36 -9.64
C TYR A 310 -5.98 27.78 -9.86
N PRO A 311 -6.49 28.74 -9.06
CA PRO A 311 -5.96 29.19 -7.76
C PRO A 311 -6.20 28.18 -6.62
N ASP A 312 -7.22 27.35 -6.77
CA ASP A 312 -7.72 26.34 -5.83
C ASP A 312 -8.65 25.36 -6.59
N GLY A 313 -9.19 24.35 -5.90
CA GLY A 313 -10.22 23.48 -6.44
C GLY A 313 -10.02 22.01 -6.07
N GLY A 314 -10.67 21.14 -6.84
CA GLY A 314 -10.67 19.70 -6.61
C GLY A 314 -10.07 18.87 -7.74
N VAL A 315 -9.31 17.84 -7.34
CA VAL A 315 -8.65 16.87 -8.21
C VAL A 315 -9.01 15.47 -7.76
N SER A 316 -9.50 14.67 -8.70
CA SER A 316 -9.98 13.31 -8.45
C SER A 316 -8.81 12.36 -8.30
N ARG A 317 -7.92 12.32 -9.30
CA ARG A 317 -6.73 11.47 -9.33
C ARG A 317 -5.57 12.17 -10.04
N LEU A 318 -4.36 11.79 -9.63
CA LEU A 318 -3.13 12.06 -10.35
C LEU A 318 -2.42 10.71 -10.57
N LYS A 319 -2.18 10.34 -11.82
CA LYS A 319 -1.34 9.18 -12.17
C LYS A 319 -0.10 9.62 -12.91
N LEU A 320 1.02 8.99 -12.59
CA LEU A 320 2.33 9.28 -13.19
C LEU A 320 2.86 8.02 -13.84
N ILE A 321 2.47 7.80 -15.09
CA ILE A 321 2.77 6.58 -15.82
C ILE A 321 4.20 6.64 -16.35
N GLY A 322 5.00 5.65 -15.99
CA GLY A 322 6.41 5.59 -16.36
C GLY A 322 7.02 4.24 -15.99
N GLU A 323 8.33 4.21 -15.85
CA GLU A 323 9.08 3.00 -15.51
C GLU A 323 10.08 3.30 -14.40
N LEU A 324 10.35 2.33 -13.55
CA LEU A 324 11.49 2.41 -12.64
C LEU A 324 12.79 2.37 -13.46
N ASP A 325 13.72 3.25 -13.13
CA ASP A 325 15.07 3.17 -13.69
C ASP A 325 15.90 2.08 -13.00
N ALA A 326 17.18 1.97 -13.34
CA ALA A 326 18.04 0.92 -12.78
C ALA A 326 18.16 1.03 -11.24
N LEU A 327 18.30 2.24 -10.70
CA LEU A 327 18.42 2.46 -9.25
C LEU A 327 17.09 2.18 -8.54
N GLY A 328 15.97 2.61 -9.13
CA GLY A 328 14.65 2.31 -8.60
C GLY A 328 14.35 0.81 -8.57
N ARG A 329 14.68 0.09 -9.64
CA ARG A 329 14.49 -1.37 -9.71
C ARG A 329 15.35 -2.12 -8.69
N GLU A 330 16.60 -1.71 -8.53
CA GLU A 330 17.51 -2.27 -7.53
C GLU A 330 16.96 -2.07 -6.11
N ALA A 331 16.66 -0.83 -5.73
CA ALA A 331 16.16 -0.50 -4.40
C ALA A 331 14.82 -1.19 -4.08
N THR A 332 13.88 -1.21 -5.04
CA THR A 332 12.58 -1.88 -4.85
C THR A 332 12.74 -3.39 -4.72
N THR A 333 13.61 -4.02 -5.51
CA THR A 333 13.82 -5.48 -5.48
C THR A 333 14.49 -5.93 -4.19
N ILE A 334 15.52 -5.22 -3.74
CA ILE A 334 16.22 -5.50 -2.48
C ILE A 334 15.25 -5.36 -1.30
N ARG A 335 14.52 -4.23 -1.24
CA ARG A 335 13.52 -4.00 -0.20
C ARG A 335 12.46 -5.10 -0.17
N TRP A 336 12.00 -5.55 -1.34
CA TRP A 336 11.07 -6.66 -1.44
C TRP A 336 11.68 -7.94 -0.88
N LEU A 337 12.84 -8.39 -1.37
CA LEU A 337 13.50 -9.62 -0.90
C LEU A 337 13.74 -9.61 0.60
N ASP A 338 14.32 -8.53 1.15
CA ASP A 338 14.74 -8.44 2.55
C ASP A 338 13.60 -8.33 3.55
N SER A 339 12.42 -7.92 3.08
CA SER A 339 11.23 -7.83 3.93
C SER A 339 10.41 -9.12 3.96
N LEU A 340 10.62 -10.09 3.07
CA LEU A 340 9.81 -11.32 3.10
C LEU A 340 10.07 -12.12 4.39
N PRO A 341 9.02 -12.60 5.09
CA PRO A 341 9.18 -13.65 6.09
C PRO A 341 9.96 -14.83 5.49
N ARG A 342 10.78 -15.51 6.29
CA ARG A 342 11.70 -16.56 5.80
C ARG A 342 11.00 -17.62 4.92
N ALA A 343 9.88 -18.17 5.39
CA ALA A 343 9.10 -19.14 4.61
C ALA A 343 8.59 -18.56 3.28
N ASN A 344 8.13 -17.31 3.29
CA ASN A 344 7.67 -16.63 2.08
C ASN A 344 8.84 -16.35 1.12
N ALA A 345 10.03 -16.01 1.62
CA ALA A 345 11.21 -15.79 0.80
C ALA A 345 11.65 -17.05 0.06
N ILE A 346 11.67 -18.19 0.76
CA ILE A 346 11.96 -19.50 0.15
C ILE A 346 10.95 -19.80 -0.95
N ALA A 347 9.64 -19.61 -0.69
CA ALA A 347 8.60 -19.84 -1.69
C ALA A 347 8.73 -18.89 -2.91
N ALA A 348 9.02 -17.61 -2.67
CA ALA A 348 9.21 -16.61 -3.72
C ALA A 348 10.44 -16.94 -4.59
N LEU A 349 11.57 -17.29 -3.99
CA LEU A 349 12.78 -17.70 -4.73
C LEU A 349 12.55 -19.00 -5.50
N THR A 350 11.83 -19.96 -4.91
CA THR A 350 11.44 -21.21 -5.60
C THR A 350 10.56 -20.90 -6.83
N SER A 351 9.64 -19.93 -6.74
CA SER A 351 8.84 -19.49 -7.90
C SER A 351 9.69 -18.83 -9.00
N LEU A 352 10.87 -18.31 -8.65
CA LEU A 352 11.89 -17.81 -9.58
C LEU A 352 12.84 -18.94 -10.06
N SER A 353 12.39 -20.20 -9.98
CA SER A 353 13.14 -21.38 -10.40
C SER A 353 14.43 -21.65 -9.61
N ALA A 354 14.51 -21.20 -8.36
CA ALA A 354 15.53 -21.68 -7.43
C ALA A 354 15.24 -23.13 -7.02
N THR A 355 16.28 -23.94 -6.84
CA THR A 355 16.14 -25.20 -6.10
C THR A 355 15.81 -24.89 -4.64
N THR A 356 15.23 -25.85 -3.90
CA THR A 356 14.91 -25.67 -2.48
C THR A 356 16.15 -25.29 -1.66
N GLU A 357 17.29 -25.92 -1.92
CA GLU A 357 18.58 -25.64 -1.25
C GLU A 357 19.02 -24.20 -1.52
N THR A 358 19.06 -23.79 -2.80
CA THR A 358 19.40 -22.42 -3.18
C THR A 358 18.42 -21.39 -2.60
N ALA A 359 17.13 -21.68 -2.59
CA ALA A 359 16.13 -20.78 -2.03
C ALA A 359 16.32 -20.59 -0.52
N VAL A 360 16.67 -21.65 0.21
CA VAL A 360 16.99 -21.60 1.64
C VAL A 360 18.26 -20.79 1.88
N GLU A 361 19.35 -21.10 1.19
CA GLU A 361 20.63 -20.42 1.36
C GLU A 361 20.53 -18.91 1.07
N LEU A 362 19.86 -18.54 -0.02
CA LEU A 362 19.62 -17.13 -0.35
C LEU A 362 18.67 -16.45 0.64
N ALA A 363 17.62 -17.15 1.09
CA ALA A 363 16.71 -16.59 2.09
C ALA A 363 17.40 -16.34 3.43
N ASP A 364 18.39 -17.17 3.80
CA ASP A 364 19.18 -17.07 5.03
C ASP A 364 20.36 -16.10 4.90
N SER A 365 20.78 -15.77 3.68
CA SER A 365 21.84 -14.78 3.41
C SER A 365 21.37 -13.33 3.49
N ARG A 366 20.06 -13.08 3.59
CA ARG A 366 19.49 -11.74 3.78
C ARG A 366 19.88 -11.19 5.16
N LYS A 367 20.08 -9.89 5.32
CA LYS A 367 19.72 -8.77 4.42
C LYS A 367 20.81 -8.42 3.41
N PHE A 368 20.40 -7.84 2.28
CA PHE A 368 21.27 -7.34 1.23
C PHE A 368 21.25 -5.81 1.19
N ASP A 369 22.41 -5.15 1.17
CA ASP A 369 22.46 -3.69 1.09
C ASP A 369 22.46 -3.19 -0.36
N THR A 370 22.99 -4.01 -1.28
CA THR A 370 23.22 -3.66 -2.69
C THR A 370 22.94 -4.86 -3.60
N ALA A 371 22.72 -4.61 -4.89
CA ALA A 371 22.61 -5.70 -5.85
C ALA A 371 23.92 -6.51 -5.97
N GLU A 372 25.08 -5.90 -5.69
CA GLU A 372 26.35 -6.60 -5.57
C GLU A 372 26.31 -7.67 -4.47
N ASN A 373 25.65 -7.40 -3.33
CA ASN A 373 25.51 -8.39 -2.27
C ASN A 373 24.61 -9.56 -2.68
N VAL A 374 23.52 -9.29 -3.40
CA VAL A 374 22.67 -10.35 -3.98
C VAL A 374 23.46 -11.21 -4.96
N CYS A 375 24.25 -10.56 -5.81
CA CYS A 375 25.15 -11.21 -6.77
C CYS A 375 26.21 -12.09 -6.09
N ALA A 376 26.90 -11.56 -5.08
CA ALA A 376 27.89 -12.31 -4.32
C ALA A 376 27.28 -13.53 -3.64
N ALA A 377 26.07 -13.41 -3.10
CA ALA A 377 25.33 -14.54 -2.52
C ALA A 377 25.00 -15.60 -3.57
N LEU A 378 24.61 -15.20 -4.79
CA LEU A 378 24.36 -16.13 -5.90
C LEU A 378 25.61 -16.84 -6.41
N GLU A 379 26.75 -16.14 -6.44
CA GLU A 379 28.06 -16.68 -6.87
C GLU A 379 28.66 -17.66 -5.86
N ALA A 380 28.33 -17.50 -4.57
CA ALA A 380 28.75 -18.41 -3.51
C ALA A 380 28.05 -19.79 -3.56
N LEU A 381 26.96 -19.91 -4.31
CA LEU A 381 26.19 -21.15 -4.43
C LEU A 381 26.90 -22.20 -5.31
N PRO A 382 26.71 -23.50 -5.06
CA PRO A 382 27.30 -24.57 -5.87
C PRO A 382 27.00 -24.45 -7.37
N SER A 383 27.98 -24.74 -8.22
CA SER A 383 27.85 -24.61 -9.67
C SER A 383 26.73 -25.50 -10.24
N GLY A 384 25.74 -24.89 -10.90
CA GLY A 384 24.65 -25.60 -11.59
C GLY A 384 23.26 -25.48 -10.96
N SER A 385 23.14 -24.98 -9.72
CA SER A 385 21.85 -24.84 -9.01
C SER A 385 21.21 -23.45 -9.10
N SER A 386 22.00 -22.40 -9.37
CA SER A 386 21.56 -20.99 -9.27
C SER A 386 21.18 -20.33 -10.60
N GLY A 387 21.23 -21.06 -11.71
CA GLY A 387 21.30 -20.44 -13.02
C GLY A 387 20.06 -19.62 -13.45
N GLN A 388 18.88 -20.20 -13.28
CA GLN A 388 17.61 -19.56 -13.67
C GLN A 388 17.20 -18.48 -12.66
N VAL A 389 17.37 -18.74 -11.36
CA VAL A 389 17.09 -17.72 -10.33
C VAL A 389 18.01 -16.51 -10.45
N ALA A 390 19.28 -16.69 -10.81
CA ALA A 390 20.21 -15.59 -11.02
C ALA A 390 19.79 -14.71 -12.21
N GLU A 391 19.31 -15.31 -13.30
CA GLU A 391 18.80 -14.57 -14.45
C GLU A 391 17.52 -13.81 -14.09
N ALA A 392 16.58 -14.46 -13.39
CA ALA A 392 15.35 -13.83 -12.93
C ALA A 392 15.64 -12.64 -11.99
N LEU A 393 16.52 -12.81 -10.99
CA LEU A 393 16.92 -11.74 -10.08
C LEU A 393 17.66 -10.61 -10.82
N ALA A 394 18.50 -10.91 -11.80
CA ALA A 394 19.16 -9.88 -12.61
C ALA A 394 18.15 -9.01 -13.37
N VAL A 395 17.09 -9.61 -13.93
CA VAL A 395 15.99 -8.86 -14.58
C VAL A 395 15.29 -7.96 -13.57
N LEU A 396 14.94 -8.47 -12.39
CA LEU A 396 14.28 -7.68 -11.33
C LEU A 396 15.15 -6.52 -10.84
N LEU A 397 16.45 -6.74 -10.66
CA LEU A 397 17.44 -5.73 -10.28
C LEU A 397 17.76 -4.76 -11.43
N GLY A 398 17.25 -4.99 -12.64
CA GLY A 398 17.48 -4.11 -13.77
C GLY A 398 18.85 -4.23 -14.44
N ARG A 399 19.52 -5.37 -14.31
CA ARG A 399 20.85 -5.64 -14.87
C ARG A 399 20.75 -6.43 -16.17
N GLN A 400 21.63 -6.13 -17.14
CA GLN A 400 21.62 -6.74 -18.48
C GLN A 400 22.16 -8.18 -18.52
N SER A 401 22.82 -8.66 -17.46
CA SER A 401 23.41 -9.99 -17.36
C SER A 401 23.63 -10.37 -15.88
N ARG A 402 23.89 -11.66 -15.60
CA ARG A 402 24.33 -12.13 -14.28
C ARG A 402 25.53 -11.27 -13.85
N CYS A 403 25.29 -10.35 -12.92
CA CYS A 403 26.34 -9.61 -12.25
C CYS A 403 27.34 -8.95 -13.22
N GLY A 404 26.83 -8.09 -14.12
CA GLY A 404 27.60 -7.10 -14.88
C GLY A 404 29.09 -7.36 -15.04
N LEU A 405 29.47 -8.43 -15.74
CA LEU A 405 30.75 -8.50 -16.41
C LEU A 405 30.48 -8.19 -17.87
N LEU A 406 30.91 -7.00 -18.29
CA LEU A 406 31.23 -6.73 -19.69
C LEU A 406 32.07 -7.91 -20.20
N PRO A 407 31.77 -8.49 -21.38
CA PRO A 407 32.76 -9.32 -22.03
C PRO A 407 33.96 -8.43 -22.33
N SER A 408 35.10 -8.77 -21.74
CA SER A 408 36.40 -8.30 -22.23
C SER A 408 36.59 -8.93 -23.61
N GLY A 409 36.39 -8.11 -24.65
CA GLY A 409 36.56 -8.50 -26.04
C GLY A 409 36.69 -7.27 -26.93
#